data_AF-A0A2N3VWN5-F1
#
_entry.id   AF-A0A2N3VWN5-F1
#
_cell.length_a   1.000
_cell.length_b   1.000
_cell.length_c   1.000
_cell.angle_alpha   90.00
_cell.angle_beta   90.00
_cell.angle_gamma   90.00
#
_symmetry.space_group_name_H-M   'P 1'
#
loop_
_entity.id
_entity.type
_entity.pdbx_description
1 polymer ?
#
loop_
_entity_poly.entity_id
_entity_poly.type
_entity_poly.pdbx_seq_one_letter_code
_entity_poly.pdbx_strand_id
1 'polypeptide(L)'
;MTSPANERRKVKLLAVTACPTGIAHTYMAAEKLAQAAEALGVEMKVETQGSIGAENVFSDNDVRDADGIIIAADKDVDRSRFVGKKVLAVGVAEGIRHPERLIEQVHGAPVQSGDGGRGAGGAAAPGVLRRRVPGAARSGASRTRR
;
A
#
# COMPACT_ATOMS: atom_id res chain seq x y z
N MET A 1 -33.97 -9.87 -31.78
CA MET A 1 -32.55 -9.48 -31.77
C MET A 1 -32.31 -8.75 -30.46
N THR A 2 -31.96 -9.48 -29.40
CA THR A 2 -31.79 -8.91 -28.06
C THR A 2 -30.37 -8.42 -27.91
N SER A 3 -30.17 -7.10 -27.90
CA SER A 3 -28.87 -6.46 -27.73
C SER A 3 -28.28 -6.73 -26.33
N PRO A 4 -27.04 -7.23 -26.19
CA PRO A 4 -26.31 -7.23 -24.92
C PRO A 4 -25.51 -5.93 -24.84
N ALA A 5 -26.19 -4.80 -24.67
CA ALA A 5 -25.54 -3.49 -24.64
C ALA A 5 -25.76 -2.78 -23.30
N ASN A 6 -25.58 -3.49 -22.19
CA ASN A 6 -25.11 -2.91 -20.93
C ASN A 6 -24.76 -4.01 -19.91
N GLU A 7 -23.77 -4.85 -20.20
CA GLU A 7 -23.01 -5.46 -19.10
C GLU A 7 -22.33 -4.29 -18.39
N ARG A 8 -22.83 -3.94 -17.19
CA ARG A 8 -22.18 -2.96 -16.32
C ARG A 8 -20.73 -3.41 -16.16
N ARG A 9 -19.80 -2.77 -16.87
CA ARG A 9 -18.38 -3.12 -16.81
C ARG A 9 -17.98 -3.09 -15.35
N LYS A 10 -17.66 -4.24 -14.79
CA LYS A 10 -17.10 -4.32 -13.44
C LYS A 10 -15.81 -3.52 -13.47
N VAL A 11 -15.63 -2.67 -12.46
CA VAL A 11 -14.38 -1.95 -12.25
C VAL A 11 -13.26 -2.98 -12.20
N LYS A 12 -12.19 -2.75 -12.96
CA LYS A 12 -11.01 -3.62 -12.97
C LYS A 12 -9.86 -2.95 -12.23
N LEU A 13 -9.46 -3.53 -11.11
CA LEU A 13 -8.32 -3.07 -10.33
C LEU A 13 -7.17 -4.07 -10.40
N LEU A 14 -5.94 -3.57 -10.34
CA LEU A 14 -4.75 -4.38 -10.17
C LEU A 14 -4.11 -4.09 -8.82
N ALA A 15 -3.55 -5.10 -8.17
CA ALA A 15 -2.80 -4.91 -6.94
C ALA A 15 -1.43 -5.59 -6.98
N VAL A 16 -0.37 -4.89 -6.57
CA VAL A 16 0.96 -5.50 -6.36
C VAL A 16 1.20 -5.61 -4.86
N THR A 17 1.54 -6.80 -4.37
CA THR A 17 1.95 -7.00 -2.98
C THR A 17 3.41 -7.42 -2.90
N ALA A 18 4.16 -6.85 -1.96
CA ALA A 18 5.61 -7.01 -1.97
C ALA A 18 6.23 -6.76 -0.58
N CYS A 19 6.73 -7.82 0.08
CA CYS A 19 7.39 -7.72 1.38
C CYS A 19 8.80 -8.35 1.33
N PRO A 20 9.86 -7.65 1.78
CA PRO A 20 11.22 -8.21 1.79
C PRO A 20 11.43 -9.26 2.89
N THR A 21 10.63 -9.22 3.97
CA THR A 21 10.82 -10.07 5.16
C THR A 21 10.20 -11.47 5.02
N GLY A 22 9.66 -11.82 3.85
CA GLY A 22 9.14 -13.14 3.54
C GLY A 22 7.83 -13.15 2.76
N ILE A 23 7.33 -14.36 2.47
CA ILE A 23 6.14 -14.57 1.64
C ILE A 23 4.82 -14.38 2.39
N ALA A 24 4.82 -14.54 3.72
CA ALA A 24 3.59 -14.57 4.52
C ALA A 24 2.75 -13.29 4.40
N HIS A 25 3.34 -12.12 4.65
CA HIS A 25 2.64 -10.85 4.51
C HIS A 25 2.28 -10.53 3.06
N THR A 26 3.10 -10.97 2.10
CA THR A 26 2.85 -10.79 0.66
C THR A 26 1.57 -11.52 0.23
N TYR A 27 1.43 -12.80 0.57
CA TYR A 27 0.21 -13.56 0.26
C TYR A 27 -0.98 -13.11 1.11
N MET A 28 -0.77 -12.82 2.40
CA MET A 28 -1.86 -12.35 3.27
C MET A 28 -2.47 -11.04 2.77
N ALA A 29 -1.65 -10.08 2.33
CA ALA A 29 -2.14 -8.86 1.71
C ALA A 29 -2.89 -9.16 0.40
N ALA A 30 -2.38 -10.10 -0.41
CA ALA A 30 -3.00 -10.45 -1.68
C ALA A 30 -4.38 -11.07 -1.51
N GLU A 31 -4.51 -12.03 -0.60
CA GLU A 31 -5.79 -12.67 -0.27
C GLU A 31 -6.79 -11.65 0.31
N LYS A 32 -6.34 -10.78 1.21
CA LYS A 32 -7.22 -9.77 1.84
C LYS A 32 -7.74 -8.75 0.85
N LEU A 33 -6.89 -8.28 -0.06
CA LEU A 33 -7.32 -7.40 -1.14
C LEU A 33 -8.29 -8.14 -2.07
N ALA A 34 -7.99 -9.39 -2.46
CA ALA A 34 -8.84 -10.20 -3.35
C ALA A 34 -10.24 -10.41 -2.78
N GLN A 35 -10.32 -10.80 -1.50
CA GLN A 35 -11.57 -10.98 -0.78
C GLN A 35 -12.38 -9.68 -0.68
N ALA A 36 -11.72 -8.56 -0.39
CA ALA A 36 -12.39 -7.26 -0.31
C ALA A 36 -12.91 -6.81 -1.68
N ALA A 37 -12.15 -7.03 -2.75
CA ALA A 37 -12.60 -6.69 -4.11
C ALA A 37 -13.82 -7.53 -4.51
N GLU A 38 -13.81 -8.83 -4.23
CA GLU A 38 -14.94 -9.72 -4.47
C GLU A 38 -16.19 -9.27 -3.69
N ALA A 39 -16.03 -8.93 -2.40
CA ALA A 39 -17.11 -8.42 -1.56
C ALA A 39 -17.72 -7.11 -2.09
N LEU A 40 -16.90 -6.24 -2.70
CA LEU A 40 -17.33 -4.99 -3.31
C LEU A 40 -17.80 -5.15 -4.77
N GLY A 41 -17.75 -6.37 -5.33
CA GLY A 41 -18.15 -6.64 -6.72
C GLY A 41 -17.18 -6.10 -7.77
N VAL A 42 -15.94 -5.82 -7.37
CA VAL A 42 -14.85 -5.31 -8.22
C VAL A 42 -14.03 -6.48 -8.74
N GLU A 43 -13.66 -6.45 -10.01
CA GLU A 43 -12.72 -7.43 -10.56
C GLU A 43 -11.30 -7.01 -10.18
N MET A 44 -10.57 -7.87 -9.48
CA MET A 44 -9.20 -7.55 -9.08
C MET A 44 -8.23 -8.70 -9.33
N LYS A 45 -7.07 -8.37 -9.90
CA LYS A 45 -5.94 -9.28 -10.07
C LYS A 45 -4.77 -8.83 -9.21
N VAL A 46 -4.14 -9.77 -8.50
CA VAL A 46 -3.03 -9.47 -7.58
C VAL A 46 -1.74 -10.13 -8.04
N GLU A 47 -0.69 -9.33 -8.24
CA GLU A 47 0.69 -9.78 -8.49
C GLU A 47 1.43 -9.82 -7.15
N THR A 48 1.98 -10.97 -6.79
CA THR A 48 2.75 -11.17 -5.55
C THR A 48 4.25 -11.14 -5.87
N GLN A 49 5.03 -10.32 -5.16
CA GLN A 49 6.47 -10.20 -5.33
C GLN A 49 7.21 -10.54 -4.04
N GLY A 50 7.46 -11.84 -3.82
CA GLY A 50 8.16 -12.35 -2.65
C GLY A 50 9.67 -12.50 -2.84
N SER A 51 10.29 -13.28 -1.95
CA SER A 51 11.69 -13.70 -2.05
C SER A 51 11.93 -14.77 -3.12
N ILE A 52 10.88 -15.48 -3.54
CA ILE A 52 10.92 -16.55 -4.55
C ILE A 52 10.82 -15.96 -5.97
N GLY A 53 10.27 -14.75 -6.11
CA GLY A 53 10.06 -14.08 -7.39
C GLY A 53 8.72 -13.36 -7.46
N ALA A 54 8.36 -12.93 -8.67
CA ALA A 54 7.05 -12.39 -8.99
C ALA A 54 6.13 -13.50 -9.52
N GLU A 55 4.92 -13.59 -9.01
CA GLU A 55 3.87 -14.50 -9.48
C GLU A 55 2.61 -13.73 -9.86
N ASN A 56 1.77 -14.34 -10.71
CA ASN A 56 0.57 -13.70 -11.26
C ASN A 56 0.87 -12.37 -11.97
N VAL A 57 2.03 -12.31 -12.62
CA VAL A 57 2.53 -11.13 -13.32
C VAL A 57 1.48 -10.61 -14.30
N PHE A 58 1.27 -9.29 -14.28
CA PHE A 58 0.32 -8.67 -15.18
C PHE A 58 0.78 -8.72 -16.63
N SER A 59 -0.16 -9.00 -17.52
CA SER A 59 0.02 -8.78 -18.95
C SER A 59 -0.16 -7.30 -19.27
N ASP A 60 0.36 -6.85 -20.41
CA ASP A 60 0.15 -5.48 -20.89
C ASP A 60 -1.34 -5.15 -21.05
N ASN A 61 -2.14 -6.16 -21.41
CA ASN A 61 -3.58 -6.00 -21.56
C ASN A 61 -4.26 -5.77 -20.20
N ASP A 62 -3.82 -6.46 -19.14
CA ASP A 62 -4.34 -6.23 -17.78
C ASP A 62 -4.11 -4.78 -17.36
N VAL A 63 -2.90 -4.27 -17.56
CA VAL A 63 -2.55 -2.90 -17.18
C VAL A 63 -3.33 -1.88 -18.01
N ARG A 64 -3.50 -2.14 -19.31
CA ARG A 64 -4.28 -1.28 -20.20
C ARG A 64 -5.76 -1.21 -19.80
N ASP A 65 -6.35 -2.33 -19.40
CA ASP A 65 -7.78 -2.41 -19.10
C ASP A 65 -8.11 -2.02 -17.65
N ALA A 66 -7.09 -1.89 -16.78
CA ALA A 66 -7.27 -1.48 -15.39
C ALA A 66 -7.70 -0.02 -15.23
N ASP A 67 -8.66 0.21 -14.33
CA ASP A 67 -9.15 1.53 -13.91
C ASP A 67 -8.25 2.16 -12.83
N GLY A 68 -7.56 1.33 -12.05
CA GLY A 68 -6.70 1.76 -10.96
C GLY A 68 -5.77 0.65 -10.47
N ILE A 69 -4.67 1.04 -9.84
CA ILE A 69 -3.61 0.14 -9.40
C ILE A 69 -3.27 0.45 -7.95
N ILE A 70 -3.24 -0.59 -7.12
CA ILE A 70 -2.88 -0.53 -5.71
C ILE A 70 -1.51 -1.19 -5.56
N ILE A 71 -0.56 -0.53 -4.92
CA ILE A 71 0.75 -1.08 -4.60
C ILE A 71 0.83 -1.16 -3.08
N ALA A 72 0.70 -2.36 -2.52
CA ALA A 72 0.87 -2.64 -1.09
C ALA A 72 2.25 -3.28 -0.87
N ALA A 73 3.26 -2.44 -0.71
CA ALA A 73 4.66 -2.86 -0.77
C ALA A 73 5.53 -2.17 0.29
N ASP A 74 6.40 -2.95 0.94
CA ASP A 74 7.45 -2.47 1.85
C ASP A 74 8.84 -2.48 1.16
N LYS A 75 8.87 -2.71 -0.15
CA LYS A 75 10.05 -2.63 -1.02
C LYS A 75 9.71 -1.84 -2.29
N ASP A 76 10.75 -1.43 -3.01
CA ASP A 76 10.55 -0.77 -4.32
C ASP A 76 9.93 -1.74 -5.33
N VAL A 77 8.89 -1.25 -6.01
CA VAL A 77 8.15 -1.94 -7.08
C VAL A 77 8.24 -1.07 -8.32
N ASP A 78 8.56 -1.68 -9.46
CA ASP A 78 8.59 -0.96 -10.74
C ASP A 78 7.19 -0.46 -11.13
N ARG A 79 7.08 0.87 -11.24
CA ARG A 79 5.85 1.59 -11.61
C ARG A 79 5.84 2.07 -13.04
N SER A 80 6.90 1.81 -13.80
CA SER A 80 7.08 2.31 -15.17
C SER A 80 5.99 1.79 -16.11
N ARG A 81 5.53 0.55 -15.89
CA ARG A 81 4.38 -0.05 -16.60
C ARG A 81 3.03 0.62 -16.29
N PHE A 82 2.92 1.39 -15.21
CA PHE A 82 1.66 1.96 -14.73
C PHE A 82 1.48 3.44 -15.09
N VAL A 83 2.32 3.97 -15.98
CA VAL A 83 2.23 5.37 -16.42
C VAL A 83 0.86 5.63 -17.08
N GLY A 84 0.24 6.75 -16.72
CA GLY A 84 -1.10 7.13 -17.17
C GLY A 84 -2.25 6.47 -16.41
N LYS A 85 -1.96 5.62 -15.41
CA LYS A 85 -2.97 4.98 -14.54
C LYS A 85 -3.01 5.61 -13.15
N LYS A 86 -4.15 5.50 -12.47
CA LYS A 86 -4.27 5.90 -11.06
C LYS A 86 -3.52 4.90 -10.20
N VAL A 87 -2.56 5.37 -9.42
CA VAL A 87 -1.70 4.51 -8.60
C VAL A 87 -1.79 4.94 -7.14
N LEU A 88 -2.23 4.02 -6.27
CA LEU A 88 -2.21 4.17 -4.82
C LEU A 88 -1.10 3.31 -4.25
N ALA A 89 -0.06 3.92 -3.68
CA ALA A 89 1.05 3.20 -3.04
C ALA A 89 0.98 3.31 -1.52
N VAL A 90 0.98 2.17 -0.83
CA VAL A 90 0.92 2.02 0.63
C VAL A 90 1.83 0.87 1.09
N GLY A 91 2.05 0.75 2.40
CA GLY A 91 2.77 -0.39 2.96
C GLY A 91 1.96 -1.69 2.94
N VAL A 92 2.62 -2.84 3.04
CA VAL A 92 1.96 -4.17 3.03
C VAL A 92 0.96 -4.30 4.19
N ALA A 93 1.29 -3.73 5.34
CA ALA A 93 0.42 -3.74 6.52
C ALA A 93 -0.96 -3.11 6.26
N GLU A 94 -1.03 -2.05 5.44
CA GLU A 94 -2.29 -1.41 5.07
C GLU A 94 -3.13 -2.33 4.18
N GLY A 95 -2.48 -3.06 3.26
CA GLY A 95 -3.14 -4.07 2.41
C GLY A 95 -3.79 -5.21 3.22
N ILE A 96 -3.24 -5.52 4.39
CA ILE A 96 -3.78 -6.54 5.30
C ILE A 96 -4.91 -5.98 6.16
N ARG A 97 -4.73 -4.78 6.72
CA ARG A 97 -5.61 -4.21 7.75
C ARG A 97 -6.83 -3.49 7.17
N HIS A 98 -6.67 -2.83 6.02
CA HIS A 98 -7.67 -1.93 5.47
C HIS A 98 -7.88 -2.12 3.95
N PRO A 99 -8.06 -3.36 3.44
CA PRO A 99 -8.14 -3.63 2.01
C PRO A 99 -9.32 -2.92 1.31
N GLU A 100 -10.51 -2.90 1.92
CA GLU A 100 -11.70 -2.22 1.38
C GLU A 100 -11.46 -0.73 1.19
N ARG A 101 -10.85 -0.08 2.19
CA ARG A 101 -10.49 1.34 2.14
C ARG A 101 -9.55 1.64 0.98
N LEU A 102 -8.57 0.77 0.72
CA LEU A 102 -7.61 0.97 -0.37
C LEU A 102 -8.30 0.86 -1.74
N ILE A 103 -9.25 -0.08 -1.87
CA ILE A 103 -10.06 -0.25 -3.08
C ILE A 103 -10.90 1.00 -3.35
N GLU A 104 -11.50 1.60 -2.32
CA GLU A 104 -12.25 2.85 -2.49
C GLU A 104 -11.32 4.04 -2.81
N GLN A 105 -10.18 4.14 -2.13
CA GLN A 105 -9.25 5.25 -2.27
C GLN A 105 -8.57 5.32 -3.64
N VAL A 106 -8.36 4.18 -4.31
CA VAL A 106 -7.70 4.14 -5.62
C VAL A 106 -8.45 4.97 -6.67
N HIS A 107 -9.76 5.14 -6.53
CA HIS A 107 -10.57 5.94 -7.45
C HIS A 107 -10.19 7.43 -7.45
N GLY A 108 -9.70 7.94 -6.32
CA GLY A 108 -9.22 9.32 -6.16
C GLY A 108 -7.70 9.45 -6.22
N ALA A 109 -6.97 8.36 -6.48
CA ALA A 109 -5.52 8.37 -6.45
C ALA A 109 -4.92 9.19 -7.61
N PRO A 110 -3.72 9.77 -7.42
CA PRO A 110 -3.03 10.51 -8.47
C PRO A 110 -2.68 9.58 -9.64
N VAL A 111 -2.65 10.16 -10.85
CA VAL A 111 -2.21 9.46 -12.05
C VAL A 111 -0.68 9.41 -12.05
N GLN A 112 -0.12 8.22 -12.23
CA GLN A 112 1.32 8.02 -12.34
C GLN A 112 1.83 8.71 -13.60
N SER A 113 2.67 9.74 -13.43
CA SER A 113 3.35 10.43 -14.53
C SER A 113 4.67 9.73 -14.84
N GLY A 114 5.10 9.79 -16.11
CA GLY A 114 6.28 9.11 -16.64
C GLY A 114 7.63 9.70 -16.22
N ASP A 115 7.67 10.59 -15.23
CA ASP A 115 8.92 11.11 -14.67
C ASP A 115 9.37 10.18 -13.52
N GLY A 116 10.49 9.52 -13.74
CA GLY A 116 10.99 8.40 -12.94
C GLY A 116 10.95 8.65 -11.43
N GLY A 117 10.41 7.65 -10.72
CA GLY A 117 10.81 7.27 -9.36
C GLY A 117 11.15 8.39 -8.39
N ARG A 118 10.14 9.07 -7.84
CA ARG A 118 10.20 9.56 -6.46
C ARG A 118 8.85 9.31 -5.81
N GLY A 119 8.79 8.26 -5.00
CA GLY A 119 7.63 7.95 -4.18
C GLY A 119 7.30 9.15 -3.31
N ALA A 120 6.07 9.66 -3.45
CA ALA A 120 5.43 10.44 -2.41
C ALA A 120 5.11 9.48 -1.25
N GLY A 121 6.13 9.17 -0.45
CA GLY A 121 5.93 8.64 0.89
C GLY A 121 5.08 9.66 1.64
N GLY A 122 3.95 9.20 2.18
CA GLY A 122 3.08 10.01 3.00
C GLY A 122 3.85 10.59 4.18
N ALA A 123 4.13 11.89 4.12
CA ALA A 123 4.57 12.68 5.25
C ALA A 123 3.35 13.36 5.87
N ALA A 124 3.05 13.02 7.13
CA ALA A 124 2.50 13.92 8.15
C ALA A 124 2.52 13.22 9.52
N ALA A 125 3.00 13.76 10.64
CA ALA A 125 3.85 14.90 11.02
C ALA A 125 4.17 14.71 12.55
N PRO A 126 4.59 15.71 13.35
CA PRO A 126 5.91 15.79 13.98
C PRO A 126 5.91 15.60 15.51
N GLY A 127 7.11 15.63 16.09
CA GLY A 127 7.41 15.22 17.46
C GLY A 127 6.85 16.07 18.59
N VAL A 128 6.75 15.41 19.75
CA VAL A 128 6.62 16.06 21.06
C VAL A 128 7.96 15.94 21.77
N LEU A 129 8.82 16.95 21.58
CA LEU A 129 9.94 17.24 22.47
C LEU A 129 9.37 17.76 23.79
N ARG A 130 9.09 16.87 24.75
CA ARG A 130 8.76 17.27 26.12
C ARG A 130 10.02 17.61 26.89
N ARG A 131 10.41 18.88 26.73
CA ARG A 131 10.82 19.85 27.75
C ARG A 131 11.68 19.31 28.90
N ARG A 132 12.98 19.56 28.76
CA ARG A 132 14.02 19.63 29.79
C ARG A 132 13.50 20.34 31.05
N VAL A 133 13.52 19.66 32.20
CA VAL A 133 13.35 20.27 33.52
C VAL A 133 14.71 20.82 33.99
N PRO A 134 14.81 22.11 34.38
CA PRO A 134 15.98 22.62 35.07
C PRO A 134 15.79 22.55 36.59
N GLY A 135 16.83 22.06 37.28
CA GLY A 135 17.25 22.58 38.59
C GLY A 135 16.45 22.17 39.82
N ALA A 136 17.00 21.22 40.58
CA ALA A 136 16.89 21.21 42.03
C ALA A 136 18.25 20.82 42.64
N ALA A 137 19.04 21.84 42.93
CA ALA A 137 20.15 21.75 43.88
C ALA A 137 19.57 21.85 45.30
N ARG A 138 20.04 20.99 46.22
CA ARG A 138 20.20 21.17 47.69
C ARG A 138 20.67 19.83 48.26
N SER A 139 21.97 19.68 48.49
CA SER A 139 22.64 19.86 49.79
C SER A 139 22.29 18.78 50.81
N GLY A 140 23.29 18.01 51.25
CA GLY A 140 23.13 17.08 52.37
C GLY A 140 24.27 16.09 52.53
N ALA A 141 25.48 16.60 52.73
CA ALA A 141 26.60 15.80 53.21
C ALA A 141 26.47 15.57 54.72
N SER A 142 26.51 14.30 55.15
CA SER A 142 27.08 13.84 56.43
C SER A 142 26.78 12.33 56.53
N ARG A 143 27.75 11.44 56.24
CA ARG A 143 28.60 10.81 57.26
C ARG A 143 27.83 10.64 58.58
N THR A 144 27.58 9.42 59.03
CA THR A 144 28.46 8.72 59.98
C THR A 144 28.06 7.23 60.00
N ARG A 145 29.08 6.38 60.09
CA ARG A 145 28.97 4.96 60.44
C ARG A 145 28.73 4.85 61.95
N ARG A 146 27.79 4.01 62.37
CA ARG A 146 27.96 3.11 63.52
C ARG A 146 26.83 2.10 63.56
#